data_AF-A0A529KB64-F1
#
_entry.id   AF-A0A529KB64-F1
#
_cell.length_a   1.000
_cell.length_b   1.000
_cell.length_c   1.000
_cell.angle_alpha   90.00
_cell.angle_beta   90.00
_cell.angle_gamma   90.00
#
_symmetry.space_group_name_H-M   'P 1'
#
loop_
_entity.id
_entity.type
_entity.pdbx_description
1 polymer ?
#
loop_
_entity_poly.entity_id
_entity_poly.type
_entity_poly.pdbx_seq_one_letter_code
_entity_poly.pdbx_strand_id
1 'polypeptide(L)'
;MIATRWKTPLLLGVITSPLFLAACSQTTSHSLSVASLTDAARSRPYRHTLKDKECLQRAMFFESNRSSRDGMIAVGTVVMNRLRSGKHGNTICQVVGERGQFAPGVMTRQMNS
;
A
#
# COMPACT_ATOMS: atom_id res chain seq x y z
N MET A 1 -13.99 32.95 47.47
CA MET A 1 -14.59 33.46 46.22
C MET A 1 -13.48 34.08 45.37
N ILE A 2 -13.02 33.32 44.38
CA ILE A 2 -12.99 33.64 42.94
C ILE A 2 -11.66 34.28 42.51
N ALA A 3 -10.70 33.42 42.17
CA ALA A 3 -9.50 33.77 41.43
C ALA A 3 -9.77 33.58 39.92
N THR A 4 -10.21 34.63 39.23
CA THR A 4 -10.35 34.65 37.77
C THR A 4 -9.05 35.16 37.13
N ARG A 5 -8.11 34.24 36.89
CA ARG A 5 -6.84 34.54 36.19
C ARG A 5 -6.66 33.75 34.89
N TRP A 6 -7.75 33.51 34.16
CA TRP A 6 -7.76 32.87 32.83
C TRP A 6 -8.36 33.79 31.75
N LYS A 7 -7.93 35.05 31.70
CA LYS A 7 -8.37 35.98 30.65
C LYS A 7 -7.22 36.75 30.03
N THR A 8 -6.14 36.05 29.72
CA THR A 8 -5.04 36.56 28.87
C THR A 8 -4.33 35.35 28.26
N PRO A 9 -4.85 34.81 27.14
CA PRO A 9 -4.05 34.87 25.91
C PRO A 9 -4.95 34.94 24.67
N LEU A 10 -5.73 36.01 24.51
CA LEU A 10 -6.61 36.17 23.34
C LEU A 10 -6.38 37.45 22.55
N LEU A 11 -5.29 38.19 22.82
CA LEU A 11 -5.03 39.50 22.21
C LEU A 11 -3.66 39.61 21.51
N LEU A 12 -2.94 38.51 21.31
CA LEU A 12 -1.68 38.48 20.54
C LEU A 12 -1.71 37.51 19.34
N GLY A 13 -2.86 36.87 19.06
CA GLY A 13 -2.99 35.86 18.00
C GLY A 13 -3.58 36.33 16.67
N VAL A 14 -3.82 37.64 16.47
CA VAL A 14 -4.60 38.14 15.32
C VAL A 14 -3.78 38.94 14.29
N ILE A 15 -2.49 39.23 14.52
CA ILE A 15 -1.70 40.09 13.61
C ILE A 15 -0.67 39.33 12.75
N THR A 16 -0.43 38.04 12.96
CA THR A 16 0.54 37.26 12.15
C THR A 16 -0.10 36.32 11.11
N SER A 17 -1.41 36.46 10.84
CA SER A 17 -2.19 35.44 10.13
C SER A 17 -2.83 35.84 8.78
N PRO A 18 -2.20 36.64 7.89
CA PRO A 18 -2.63 36.56 6.48
C PRO A 18 -1.53 36.27 5.44
N LEU A 19 -0.27 36.00 5.81
CA LEU A 19 0.81 35.83 4.82
C LEU A 19 1.21 34.38 4.47
N PHE A 20 0.54 33.36 5.00
CA PHE A 20 0.93 31.95 4.77
C PHE A 20 -0.06 31.09 3.98
N LEU A 21 -1.05 31.68 3.30
CA LEU A 21 -2.04 30.92 2.51
C LEU A 21 -1.89 31.04 0.98
N ALA A 22 -0.80 31.64 0.48
CA ALA A 22 -0.57 31.82 -0.96
C ALA A 22 0.79 31.25 -1.43
N ALA A 23 1.05 29.98 -1.17
CA ALA A 23 2.11 29.20 -1.84
C ALA A 23 1.81 27.71 -1.60
N CYS A 24 1.07 27.02 -2.47
CA CYS A 24 1.65 26.43 -3.68
C CYS A 24 0.58 26.33 -4.79
N SER A 25 0.49 27.33 -5.67
CA SER A 25 0.17 27.04 -7.07
C SER A 25 1.46 26.58 -7.74
N GLN A 26 1.85 25.32 -7.52
CA GLN A 26 2.77 24.63 -8.41
C GLN A 26 1.90 23.89 -9.44
N THR A 27 1.30 24.64 -10.37
CA THR A 27 1.07 24.09 -11.71
C THR A 27 2.42 24.08 -12.40
N THR A 28 3.31 23.19 -11.97
CA THR A 28 4.40 22.79 -12.84
C THR A 28 3.72 22.02 -13.95
N SER A 29 3.77 22.61 -15.15
CA SER A 29 3.43 21.99 -16.41
C SER A 29 4.36 20.80 -16.67
N HIS A 30 4.31 19.77 -15.83
CA HIS A 30 4.73 18.45 -16.25
C HIS A 30 3.62 17.98 -17.16
N SER A 31 3.77 18.29 -18.44
CA SER A 31 3.32 17.42 -19.51
C SER A 31 3.37 15.99 -18.97
N LEU A 32 2.20 15.40 -18.73
CA LEU A 32 2.05 13.99 -18.38
C LEU A 32 2.47 13.23 -19.64
N SER A 33 3.78 13.16 -19.84
CA SER A 33 4.36 12.52 -20.98
C SER A 33 4.05 11.05 -20.82
N VAL A 34 3.08 10.57 -21.60
CA VAL A 34 2.75 9.15 -21.75
C VAL A 34 3.97 8.30 -22.14
N ALA A 35 5.07 8.95 -22.54
CA ALA A 35 6.37 8.34 -22.71
C ALA A 35 6.83 7.56 -21.46
N SER A 36 6.51 8.00 -20.23
CA SER A 36 6.92 7.29 -19.01
C SER A 36 5.99 6.14 -18.60
N LEU A 37 4.83 6.00 -19.23
CA LEU A 37 3.96 4.82 -19.04
C LEU A 37 4.49 3.59 -19.77
N THR A 38 5.42 3.79 -20.70
CA THR A 38 6.00 2.68 -21.49
C THR A 38 6.95 1.80 -20.66
N ASP A 39 7.57 2.32 -19.59
CA ASP A 39 8.46 1.54 -18.72
C ASP A 39 7.67 0.61 -17.76
N ALA A 40 6.51 1.06 -17.29
CA ALA A 40 5.59 0.25 -16.49
C ALA A 40 4.98 -0.94 -17.28
N ALA A 41 5.10 -0.93 -18.61
CA ALA A 41 4.50 -1.90 -19.52
C ALA A 41 5.47 -2.97 -20.02
N ARG A 42 6.72 -3.04 -19.52
CA ARG A 42 7.59 -4.20 -19.78
C ARG A 42 7.17 -5.39 -18.91
N SER A 43 5.91 -5.82 -19.05
CA SER A 43 5.39 -7.01 -18.41
C SER A 43 6.01 -8.23 -19.08
N ARG A 44 7.14 -8.70 -18.56
CA ARG A 44 7.59 -10.06 -18.88
C ARG A 44 6.53 -11.03 -18.35
N PRO A 45 6.00 -11.94 -19.19
CA PRO A 45 5.08 -12.95 -18.71
C PRO A 45 5.79 -13.80 -17.65
N TYR A 46 5.32 -13.73 -16.41
CA TYR A 46 5.83 -14.57 -15.34
C TYR A 46 5.35 -16.00 -15.58
N ARG A 47 6.28 -16.95 -15.71
CA ARG A 47 5.95 -18.37 -15.77
C ARG A 47 5.82 -18.90 -14.36
N HIS A 48 4.58 -19.14 -13.91
CA HIS A 48 4.33 -19.71 -12.60
C HIS A 48 4.49 -21.23 -12.59
N THR A 49 4.94 -21.74 -11.46
CA THR A 49 4.98 -23.18 -11.14
C THR A 49 3.72 -23.61 -10.39
N LEU A 50 3.56 -24.92 -10.16
CA LEU A 50 2.51 -25.42 -9.26
C LEU A 50 2.73 -24.95 -7.81
N LYS A 51 3.99 -24.85 -7.36
CA LYS A 51 4.34 -24.31 -6.05
C LYS A 51 3.94 -22.84 -5.93
N ASP A 52 4.16 -22.04 -6.97
CA ASP A 52 3.74 -20.64 -6.98
C ASP A 52 2.23 -20.49 -6.82
N LYS A 53 1.45 -21.35 -7.48
CA LYS A 53 -0.02 -21.38 -7.30
C LYS A 53 -0.39 -21.70 -5.86
N GLU A 54 0.26 -22.68 -5.24
CA GLU A 54 0.01 -23.04 -3.84
C GLU A 54 0.34 -21.88 -2.89
N CYS A 55 1.50 -21.24 -3.05
CA CYS A 55 1.89 -20.06 -2.27
C CYS A 55 0.85 -18.93 -2.40
N LEU A 56 0.42 -18.63 -3.63
CA LEU A 56 -0.60 -17.60 -3.90
C LEU A 56 -1.93 -17.94 -3.25
N GLN A 57 -2.39 -19.19 -3.41
CA GLN A 57 -3.64 -19.67 -2.86
C GLN A 57 -3.65 -19.57 -1.33
N ARG A 58 -2.54 -19.92 -0.68
CA ARG A 58 -2.39 -19.81 0.78
C ARG A 58 -2.48 -18.37 1.25
N ALA A 59 -1.80 -17.44 0.56
CA ALA A 59 -1.91 -16.01 0.84
C ALA A 59 -3.36 -15.53 0.72
N MET A 60 -4.02 -15.86 -0.40
CA MET A 60 -5.43 -15.53 -0.59
C MET A 60 -6.29 -16.10 0.54
N PHE A 61 -6.19 -17.39 0.86
CA PHE A 61 -7.00 -18.04 1.89
C PHE A 61 -6.89 -17.36 3.26
N PHE A 62 -5.66 -17.04 3.71
CA PHE A 62 -5.46 -16.47 5.04
C PHE A 62 -5.73 -14.95 5.11
N GLU A 63 -5.57 -14.20 4.03
CA GLU A 63 -5.76 -12.74 4.03
C GLU A 63 -7.19 -12.29 3.67
N SER A 64 -7.96 -13.12 2.96
CA SER A 64 -9.24 -12.69 2.36
C SER A 64 -10.49 -13.25 3.05
N ASN A 65 -10.41 -13.50 4.36
CA ASN A 65 -11.50 -14.11 5.13
C ASN A 65 -12.00 -15.44 4.52
N ARG A 66 -11.07 -16.26 4.00
CA ARG A 66 -11.25 -17.63 3.46
C ARG A 66 -12.23 -17.82 2.29
N SER A 67 -13.16 -16.90 2.03
CA SER A 67 -14.23 -17.07 1.03
C SER A 67 -14.62 -15.78 0.28
N SER A 68 -14.07 -14.62 0.64
CA SER A 68 -14.39 -13.37 -0.08
C SER A 68 -13.74 -13.38 -1.47
N ARG A 69 -14.55 -13.47 -2.53
CA ARG A 69 -14.06 -13.39 -3.92
C ARG A 69 -13.26 -12.11 -4.15
N ASP A 70 -13.80 -10.97 -3.73
CA ASP A 70 -13.14 -9.67 -3.91
C ASP A 70 -11.87 -9.58 -3.08
N GLY A 71 -11.86 -10.15 -1.87
CA GLY A 71 -10.66 -10.25 -1.05
C GLY A 71 -9.57 -11.09 -1.71
N MET A 72 -9.92 -12.24 -2.30
CA MET A 72 -8.97 -13.09 -3.01
C MET A 72 -8.36 -12.37 -4.21
N ILE A 73 -9.20 -11.66 -4.99
CA ILE A 73 -8.75 -10.86 -6.14
C ILE A 73 -7.83 -9.72 -5.66
N ALA A 74 -8.19 -9.03 -4.57
CA ALA A 74 -7.40 -7.94 -4.02
C ALA A 74 -6.01 -8.43 -3.56
N VAL A 75 -5.95 -9.51 -2.77
CA VAL A 75 -4.70 -10.09 -2.28
C VAL A 75 -3.84 -10.59 -3.44
N GLY A 76 -4.44 -11.28 -4.41
CA GLY A 76 -3.73 -11.72 -5.62
C GLY A 76 -3.12 -10.56 -6.41
N THR A 77 -3.88 -9.47 -6.54
CA THR A 77 -3.41 -8.25 -7.20
C THR A 77 -2.23 -7.63 -6.47
N VAL A 78 -2.27 -7.55 -5.14
CA VAL A 78 -1.16 -7.04 -4.33
C VAL A 78 0.09 -7.90 -4.50
N VAL A 79 -0.04 -9.23 -4.45
CA VAL A 79 1.10 -10.15 -4.64
C VAL A 79 1.73 -9.96 -6.02
N MET A 80 0.92 -9.88 -7.08
CA MET A 80 1.43 -9.72 -8.44
C MET A 80 2.04 -8.33 -8.68
N ASN A 81 1.54 -7.29 -8.01
CA ASN A 81 2.14 -5.96 -8.04
C ASN A 81 3.51 -5.94 -7.33
N ARG A 82 3.61 -6.61 -6.18
CA ARG A 82 4.89 -6.76 -5.46
C ARG A 82 5.91 -7.55 -6.28
N LEU A 83 5.48 -8.65 -6.92
CA LEU A 83 6.33 -9.43 -7.83
C LEU A 83 6.81 -8.57 -9.01
N ARG A 84 5.89 -7.83 -9.65
CA ARG A 84 6.22 -6.94 -10.78
C ARG A 84 7.20 -5.84 -10.38
N SER A 85 7.08 -5.32 -9.15
CA SER A 85 7.98 -4.28 -8.65
C SER A 85 9.43 -4.75 -8.49
N GLY A 86 9.66 -6.07 -8.38
CA GLY A 86 10.99 -6.65 -8.11
C GLY A 86 11.56 -6.35 -6.73
N LYS A 87 10.87 -5.57 -5.88
CA LYS A 87 11.37 -5.14 -4.56
C LYS A 87 11.19 -6.18 -3.45
N HIS A 88 10.30 -7.14 -3.65
CA HIS A 88 9.84 -8.09 -2.63
C HIS A 88 10.22 -9.54 -2.93
N GLY A 89 10.90 -9.79 -4.05
CA GLY A 89 11.27 -11.12 -4.53
C GLY A 89 11.02 -11.31 -6.02
N ASN A 90 11.60 -12.38 -6.55
CA ASN A 90 11.54 -12.73 -7.96
C ASN A 90 10.56 -13.87 -8.25
N THR A 91 9.94 -14.46 -7.22
CA THR A 91 8.92 -15.51 -7.33
C THR A 91 7.74 -15.22 -6.42
N ILE A 92 6.59 -15.84 -6.72
CA ILE A 92 5.38 -15.67 -5.91
C ILE A 92 5.62 -16.14 -4.47
N CYS A 93 6.27 -17.28 -4.29
CA CYS A 93 6.55 -17.80 -2.95
C CYS A 93 7.50 -16.90 -2.14
N GLN A 94 8.46 -16.21 -2.78
CA GLN A 94 9.33 -15.23 -2.10
C GLN A 94 8.52 -14.03 -1.61
N VAL A 95 7.64 -13.50 -2.46
CA VAL A 95 6.76 -12.37 -2.09
C VAL A 95 5.83 -12.76 -0.94
N VAL A 96 5.18 -13.92 -1.02
CA VAL A 96 4.26 -14.41 0.03
C VAL A 96 5.00 -14.74 1.32
N GLY A 97 6.23 -15.24 1.23
CA GLY A 97 7.07 -15.58 2.38
C GLY A 97 7.77 -14.38 3.03
N GLU A 98 7.58 -13.17 2.52
CA GLU A 98 8.20 -11.96 3.06
C GLU A 98 7.77 -11.73 4.52
N ARG A 99 8.76 -11.53 5.41
CA ARG A 99 8.54 -11.53 6.86
C ARG A 99 7.62 -10.38 7.27
N GLY A 100 6.51 -10.73 7.95
CA GLY A 100 5.58 -9.75 8.53
C GLY A 100 4.61 -9.11 7.53
N GLN A 101 4.61 -9.55 6.28
CA GLN A 101 3.85 -8.93 5.20
C GLN A 101 2.52 -9.63 4.88
N PHE A 102 2.39 -10.87 5.34
CA PHE A 102 1.24 -11.76 5.24
C PHE A 102 1.04 -12.44 6.60
N ALA A 103 -0.11 -13.10 6.75
CA ALA A 103 -0.58 -13.71 7.98
C ALA A 103 0.50 -14.61 8.61
N PRO A 104 0.64 -14.61 9.95
CA PRO A 104 1.58 -15.50 10.62
C PRO A 104 1.34 -16.95 10.22
N GLY A 105 2.40 -17.61 9.76
CA GLY A 105 2.36 -18.99 9.28
C GLY A 105 1.65 -19.18 7.93
N VAL A 106 1.54 -18.15 7.09
CA VAL A 106 0.96 -18.26 5.74
C VAL A 106 1.56 -19.39 4.90
N MET A 107 2.82 -19.75 5.11
CA MET A 107 3.50 -20.85 4.42
C MET A 107 3.51 -22.19 5.17
N THR A 108 3.11 -22.23 6.45
CA THR A 108 3.26 -23.42 7.31
C THR A 108 1.96 -23.95 7.90
N ARG A 109 0.97 -23.09 8.14
CA ARG A 109 -0.31 -23.48 8.75
C ARG A 109 -1.19 -24.28 7.80
N GLN A 110 -2.01 -25.17 8.33
CA GLN A 110 -3.00 -25.88 7.50
C GLN A 110 -4.12 -24.94 7.06
N MET A 111 -4.59 -25.08 5.82
CA MET A 111 -5.74 -24.35 5.28
C MET A 111 -7.04 -25.06 5.67
N ASN A 112 -7.38 -25.01 6.95
CA ASN A 112 -8.63 -25.57 7.47
C ASN A 112 -9.67 -24.44 7.57
N SER A 113 -10.88 -24.69 7.08
CA SER A 113 -11.99 -23.71 7.10
C SER A 113 -12.74 -23.74 8.42
#